data_AF-A0A9X2C3E4-F1
#
_entry.id   AF-A0A9X2C3E4-F1
#
_cell.length_a   1.000
_cell.length_b   1.000
_cell.length_c   1.000
_cell.angle_alpha   90.00
_cell.angle_beta   90.00
_cell.angle_gamma   90.00
#
_symmetry.space_group_name_H-M   'P 1'
#
loop_
_entity.id
_entity.type
_entity.pdbx_description
1 polymer ?
#
loop_
_entity_poly.entity_id
_entity_poly.type
_entity_poly.pdbx_seq_one_letter_code
_entity_poly.pdbx_strand_id
1 'polypeptide(L)'
;MDIRTTGQYRVSMESLVAPSSKTTINQPSNALSTKLADAAIQQAAMEVIEQVVPNTDTREVKEPSAEYEEKQANLELVNSRLKTLFDNFKTTLKDTNPDLASKDFGFSVDAKGELVVLDPTGNLSAKDTEQLTALLNSDEALKDVSQQFVEAAIDFVKIDAKEVNSLNRQYFLTQENFASTINLATLNLDENAKGSKEGKFSQQLLSKGEWAPLIREKV
;
A
#
# COMPACT_ATOMS: atom_id res chain seq x y z
N MET A 1 -10.71 42.94 63.16
CA MET A 1 -10.44 41.59 63.71
C MET A 1 -9.82 40.75 62.62
N ASP A 2 -8.78 40.04 63.03
CA ASP A 2 -7.60 39.63 62.26
C ASP A 2 -7.80 38.56 61.18
N ILE A 3 -7.22 38.73 59.97
CA ILE A 3 -5.94 38.21 59.41
C ILE A 3 -5.86 36.66 59.24
N ARG A 4 -5.63 36.18 58.00
CA ARG A 4 -4.44 35.43 57.48
C ARG A 4 -4.80 34.64 56.19
N THR A 5 -4.36 35.03 54.96
CA THR A 5 -3.00 34.94 54.34
C THR A 5 -2.70 33.46 53.96
N THR A 6 -2.34 33.00 52.74
CA THR A 6 -1.54 33.45 51.56
C THR A 6 -1.68 32.33 50.48
N GLY A 7 -1.36 32.45 49.19
CA GLY A 7 -0.66 33.49 48.44
C GLY A 7 -0.63 33.12 46.95
N GLN A 8 -0.94 34.12 46.12
CA GLN A 8 -0.64 34.20 44.69
C GLN A 8 0.87 34.42 44.48
N TYR A 9 1.39 34.22 43.26
CA TYR A 9 1.94 35.32 42.43
C TYR A 9 2.69 34.79 41.19
N ARG A 10 2.30 35.31 40.03
CA ARG A 10 3.12 35.49 38.82
C ARG A 10 4.16 36.60 39.11
N VAL A 11 5.24 36.83 38.36
CA VAL A 11 5.31 37.78 37.22
C VAL A 11 6.80 38.08 36.87
N SER A 12 7.08 38.24 35.56
CA SER A 12 8.04 39.13 34.84
C SER A 12 9.55 38.90 34.61
N MET A 13 9.89 39.34 33.39
CA MET A 13 11.17 39.63 32.72
C MET A 13 12.04 40.67 33.47
N GLU A 14 13.36 40.65 33.27
CA GLU A 14 14.15 41.78 32.72
C GLU A 14 15.63 41.39 32.50
N SER A 15 16.29 42.16 31.63
CA SER A 15 17.65 42.09 31.07
C SER A 15 18.78 42.54 32.05
N LEU A 16 20.05 42.17 31.74
CA LEU A 16 21.28 43.01 31.72
C LEU A 16 22.57 42.37 32.29
N VAL A 17 23.57 42.23 31.40
CA VAL A 17 24.99 42.67 31.52
C VAL A 17 25.95 42.03 32.57
N ALA A 18 27.09 41.51 32.08
CA ALA A 18 28.29 41.10 32.84
C ALA A 18 29.20 42.29 33.25
N PRO A 19 30.18 42.11 34.16
CA PRO A 19 31.58 42.18 33.70
C PRO A 19 32.63 41.32 34.45
N SER A 20 33.81 41.29 33.82
CA SER A 20 35.00 40.44 33.92
C SER A 20 35.94 40.60 35.13
N SER A 21 36.92 39.69 35.23
CA SER A 21 38.29 40.00 35.71
C SER A 21 39.37 39.27 34.89
N LYS A 22 40.39 40.05 34.47
CA LYS A 22 41.55 39.78 33.59
C LYS A 22 42.62 38.88 34.26
N THR A 23 43.51 38.17 33.53
CA THR A 23 44.84 38.70 33.09
C THR A 23 45.53 37.84 32.00
N THR A 24 45.91 38.56 30.93
CA THR A 24 46.93 38.48 29.84
C THR A 24 48.09 37.45 29.98
N ILE A 25 48.68 36.82 28.95
CA ILE A 25 49.68 37.35 27.97
C ILE A 25 49.96 36.39 26.78
N ASN A 26 49.90 36.94 25.55
CA ASN A 26 50.65 36.74 24.28
C ASN A 26 51.11 35.36 23.74
N GLN A 27 50.75 35.09 22.47
CA GLN A 27 51.41 34.14 21.55
C GLN A 27 52.81 34.62 21.12
N PRO A 28 53.71 33.71 20.70
CA PRO A 28 53.87 33.48 19.26
C PRO A 28 54.11 32.02 18.83
N SER A 29 53.64 31.72 17.60
CA SER A 29 54.19 30.77 16.62
C SER A 29 54.37 29.28 16.98
N ASN A 30 53.55 28.41 16.38
CA ASN A 30 53.96 27.05 15.96
C ASN A 30 53.07 26.55 14.80
N ALA A 31 53.25 27.13 13.60
CA ALA A 31 52.63 26.66 12.35
C ALA A 31 53.14 25.27 11.87
N LEU A 32 53.93 24.57 12.69
CA LEU A 32 54.41 23.20 12.47
C LEU A 32 53.52 22.15 13.16
N SER A 33 52.76 22.50 14.20
CA SER A 33 51.91 21.55 14.92
C SER A 33 50.60 21.23 14.19
N THR A 34 50.10 22.13 13.34
CA THR A 34 48.91 21.87 12.52
C THR A 34 49.21 21.02 11.28
N LYS A 35 50.43 21.06 10.72
CA LYS A 35 50.79 20.22 9.57
C LYS A 35 51.08 18.75 9.94
N LEU A 36 51.55 18.46 11.15
CA LEU A 36 51.67 17.07 11.64
C LEU A 36 50.31 16.45 12.00
N ALA A 37 49.33 17.27 12.41
CA ALA A 37 47.98 16.79 12.71
C ALA A 37 47.19 16.41 11.45
N ASP A 38 47.32 17.16 10.36
CA ASP A 38 46.62 16.85 9.09
C ASP A 38 47.23 15.64 8.34
N ALA A 39 48.55 15.41 8.43
CA ALA A 39 49.18 14.26 7.77
C ALA A 39 48.90 12.92 8.49
N ALA A 40 48.79 12.93 9.82
CA ALA A 40 48.48 11.72 10.61
C ALA A 40 47.03 11.24 10.42
N ILE A 41 46.09 12.18 10.19
CA ILE A 41 44.68 11.84 9.91
C ILE A 41 44.50 11.28 8.50
N GLN A 42 45.36 11.66 7.54
CA GLN A 42 45.31 11.10 6.17
C GLN A 42 46.05 9.77 6.00
N GLN A 43 47.04 9.44 6.85
CA GLN A 43 47.70 8.11 6.83
C GLN A 43 46.95 7.04 7.64
N ALA A 44 46.15 7.41 8.65
CA ALA A 44 45.28 6.46 9.34
C ALA A 44 44.05 6.02 8.51
N ALA A 45 43.79 6.66 7.37
CA ALA A 45 42.72 6.28 6.44
C ALA A 45 43.13 5.17 5.45
N MET A 46 44.40 4.75 5.45
CA MET A 46 44.94 3.76 4.49
C MET A 46 45.64 2.59 5.17
N GLU A 47 45.24 2.18 6.38
CA GLU A 47 45.68 0.88 6.96
C GLU A 47 44.80 0.40 8.13
N VAL A 48 43.51 0.17 7.91
CA VAL A 48 42.75 -0.86 8.66
C VAL A 48 41.77 -1.52 7.69
N ILE A 49 42.32 -2.36 6.83
CA ILE A 49 41.59 -3.51 6.32
C ILE A 49 41.60 -4.54 7.46
N GLU A 50 40.46 -5.19 7.64
CA GLU A 50 40.20 -6.40 8.43
C GLU A 50 39.45 -6.20 9.77
N GLN A 51 38.28 -6.85 9.80
CA GLN A 51 37.35 -7.05 10.93
C GLN A 51 36.25 -6.01 11.16
N VAL A 52 35.46 -5.74 10.11
CA VAL A 52 34.03 -5.41 10.30
C VAL A 52 33.24 -6.64 9.87
N VAL A 53 32.65 -7.31 10.87
CA VAL A 53 31.56 -8.28 10.70
C VAL A 53 30.61 -7.79 9.61
N PRO A 54 30.30 -8.57 8.55
CA PRO A 54 29.33 -8.13 7.57
C PRO A 54 27.98 -8.04 8.27
N ASN A 55 27.55 -6.83 8.60
CA ASN A 55 26.15 -6.56 8.88
C ASN A 55 25.44 -6.46 7.53
N THR A 56 25.37 -7.59 6.82
CA THR A 56 24.50 -7.75 5.67
C THR A 56 23.10 -8.03 6.19
N ASP A 57 22.37 -7.00 6.63
CA ASP A 57 20.95 -6.93 6.29
C ASP A 57 20.85 -6.43 4.84
N THR A 58 21.54 -7.14 3.93
CA THR A 58 21.15 -7.15 2.53
C THR A 58 19.88 -7.98 2.51
N ARG A 59 18.73 -7.35 2.73
CA ARG A 59 17.55 -7.81 2.01
C ARG A 59 17.95 -7.70 0.55
N GLU A 60 18.33 -8.82 -0.06
CA GLU A 60 18.38 -8.89 -1.52
C GLU A 60 17.05 -8.31 -1.98
N VAL A 61 17.09 -7.13 -2.63
CA VAL A 61 15.99 -6.70 -3.46
C VAL A 61 15.99 -7.72 -4.57
N LYS A 62 15.21 -8.79 -4.38
CA LYS A 62 15.08 -9.85 -5.36
C LYS A 62 14.33 -9.22 -6.51
N GLU A 63 15.05 -8.87 -7.57
CA GLU A 63 14.44 -8.44 -8.82
C GLU A 63 13.33 -9.44 -9.17
N PRO A 64 12.11 -8.97 -9.51
CA PRO A 64 11.02 -9.86 -9.85
C PRO A 64 11.43 -10.85 -10.93
N SER A 65 10.98 -12.10 -10.81
CA SER A 65 11.22 -13.07 -11.87
C SER A 65 10.43 -12.71 -13.13
N ALA A 66 10.85 -13.23 -14.28
CA ALA A 66 10.07 -13.12 -15.52
C ALA A 66 8.64 -13.68 -15.36
N GLU A 67 8.46 -14.71 -14.51
CA GLU A 67 7.15 -15.27 -14.19
C GLU A 67 6.29 -14.26 -13.39
N TYR A 68 6.87 -13.57 -12.41
CA TYR A 68 6.17 -12.50 -11.67
C TYR A 68 5.73 -11.38 -12.61
N GLU A 69 6.65 -10.89 -13.47
CA GLU A 69 6.35 -9.83 -14.43
C GLU A 69 5.25 -10.25 -15.41
N GLU A 70 5.28 -11.50 -15.89
CA GLU A 70 4.24 -12.06 -16.75
C GLU A 70 2.88 -12.07 -16.06
N LYS A 71 2.79 -12.56 -14.81
CA LYS A 71 1.53 -12.61 -14.06
C LYS A 71 0.99 -11.21 -13.75
N GLN A 72 1.87 -10.27 -13.41
CA GLN A 72 1.49 -8.87 -13.20
C GLN A 72 0.95 -8.25 -14.51
N ALA A 73 1.66 -8.41 -15.62
CA ALA A 73 1.24 -7.89 -16.91
C ALA A 73 -0.09 -8.51 -17.39
N ASN A 74 -0.29 -9.81 -17.15
CA ASN A 74 -1.54 -10.48 -17.47
C ASN A 74 -2.72 -9.93 -16.65
N LEU A 75 -2.53 -9.74 -15.34
CA LEU A 75 -3.55 -9.13 -14.48
C LEU A 75 -3.91 -7.71 -14.96
N GLU A 76 -2.92 -6.89 -15.32
CA GLU A 76 -3.15 -5.54 -15.86
C GLU A 76 -3.92 -5.58 -17.20
N LEU A 77 -3.54 -6.46 -18.11
CA LEU A 77 -4.17 -6.63 -19.42
C LEU A 77 -5.65 -7.02 -19.28
N VAL A 78 -5.93 -8.03 -18.46
CA VAL A 78 -7.29 -8.52 -18.25
C VAL A 78 -8.13 -7.48 -17.50
N ASN A 79 -7.55 -6.76 -16.53
CA ASN A 79 -8.24 -5.65 -15.86
C ASN A 79 -8.68 -4.56 -16.86
N SER A 80 -7.81 -4.21 -17.81
CA SER A 80 -8.13 -3.22 -18.84
C SER A 80 -9.30 -3.68 -19.73
N ARG A 81 -9.31 -4.96 -20.13
CA ARG A 81 -10.42 -5.55 -20.91
C ARG A 81 -11.73 -5.60 -20.11
N LEU A 82 -11.64 -6.01 -18.84
CA LEU A 82 -12.76 -6.03 -17.90
C LEU A 82 -13.38 -4.64 -17.75
N LYS A 83 -12.55 -3.61 -17.60
CA LYS A 83 -13.01 -2.21 -17.55
C LYS A 83 -13.84 -1.85 -18.79
N THR A 84 -13.27 -2.07 -19.98
CA THR A 84 -13.95 -1.73 -21.23
C THR A 84 -15.29 -2.44 -21.37
N LEU A 85 -15.34 -3.73 -21.06
CA LEU A 85 -16.57 -4.52 -21.16
C LEU A 85 -17.60 -4.10 -20.10
N PHE A 86 -17.17 -3.78 -18.88
CA PHE A 86 -18.09 -3.29 -17.85
C PHE A 86 -18.63 -1.88 -18.16
N ASP A 87 -17.81 -0.98 -18.71
CA ASP A 87 -18.26 0.34 -19.16
C ASP A 87 -19.29 0.23 -20.30
N ASN A 88 -19.09 -0.72 -21.23
CA ASN A 88 -20.07 -1.04 -22.27
C ASN A 88 -21.37 -1.59 -21.66
N PHE A 89 -21.27 -2.54 -20.72
CA PHE A 89 -22.43 -3.05 -19.99
C PHE A 89 -23.21 -1.94 -19.29
N LYS A 90 -22.53 -1.02 -18.59
CA LYS A 90 -23.18 0.14 -17.94
C LYS A 90 -23.86 1.07 -18.95
N THR A 91 -23.28 1.24 -20.13
CA THR A 91 -23.87 2.03 -21.22
C THR A 91 -25.14 1.37 -21.74
N THR A 92 -25.09 0.08 -22.09
CA THR A 92 -26.28 -0.68 -22.52
C THR A 92 -27.35 -0.68 -21.44
N LEU A 93 -26.98 -0.90 -20.18
CA LEU A 93 -27.90 -0.90 -19.05
C LEU A 93 -28.61 0.45 -18.90
N LYS A 94 -27.93 1.58 -19.15
CA LYS A 94 -28.55 2.91 -19.13
C LYS A 94 -29.60 3.09 -20.21
N ASP A 95 -29.37 2.51 -21.38
CA ASP A 95 -30.28 2.61 -22.53
C ASP A 95 -31.49 1.67 -22.38
N THR A 96 -31.29 0.46 -21.86
CA THR A 96 -32.35 -0.57 -21.77
C THR A 96 -33.08 -0.59 -20.43
N ASN A 97 -32.40 -0.25 -19.34
CA ASN A 97 -32.90 -0.33 -17.97
C ASN A 97 -32.40 0.86 -17.11
N PRO A 98 -32.80 2.10 -17.44
CA PRO A 98 -32.29 3.32 -16.79
C PRO A 98 -32.46 3.32 -15.27
N ASP A 99 -33.56 2.76 -14.75
CA ASP A 99 -33.80 2.63 -13.31
C ASP A 99 -32.73 1.78 -12.62
N LEU A 100 -32.32 0.66 -13.23
CA LEU A 100 -31.23 -0.18 -12.70
C LEU A 100 -29.87 0.48 -12.88
N ALA A 101 -29.65 1.17 -14.00
CA ALA A 101 -28.39 1.87 -14.26
C ALA A 101 -28.09 2.98 -13.24
N SER A 102 -29.14 3.60 -12.70
CA SER A 102 -29.07 4.65 -11.67
C SER A 102 -28.70 4.14 -10.27
N LYS A 103 -28.77 2.82 -10.05
CA LYS A 103 -28.45 2.20 -8.75
C LYS A 103 -26.95 1.97 -8.63
N ASP A 104 -26.45 2.14 -7.42
CA ASP A 104 -25.09 1.75 -7.07
C ASP A 104 -25.05 0.24 -6.81
N PHE A 105 -24.20 -0.46 -7.56
CA PHE A 105 -24.00 -1.90 -7.41
C PHE A 105 -22.57 -2.25 -7.80
N GLY A 106 -22.01 -3.22 -7.10
CA GLY A 106 -20.82 -3.92 -7.52
C GLY A 106 -21.16 -5.25 -8.17
N PHE A 107 -20.14 -5.98 -8.60
CA PHE A 107 -20.29 -7.38 -8.97
C PHE A 107 -18.98 -8.12 -8.74
N SER A 108 -19.07 -9.44 -8.72
CA SER A 108 -17.91 -10.34 -8.64
C SER A 108 -18.24 -11.67 -9.30
N VAL A 109 -17.33 -12.64 -9.16
CA VAL A 109 -17.49 -14.01 -9.66
C VAL A 109 -17.61 -14.97 -8.48
N ASP A 110 -18.66 -15.79 -8.48
CA ASP A 110 -18.87 -16.80 -7.44
C ASP A 110 -18.02 -18.06 -7.64
N ALA A 111 -18.16 -19.01 -6.72
CA ALA A 111 -17.45 -20.28 -6.74
C ALA A 111 -17.72 -21.14 -7.99
N LYS A 112 -18.83 -20.88 -8.71
CA LYS A 112 -19.24 -21.62 -9.92
C LYS A 112 -18.83 -20.90 -11.20
N GLY A 113 -18.21 -19.73 -11.12
CA GLY A 113 -17.86 -18.90 -12.27
C GLY A 113 -19.00 -18.01 -12.76
N GLU A 114 -20.10 -17.90 -12.01
CA GLU A 114 -21.20 -17.01 -12.37
C GLU A 114 -20.95 -15.60 -11.83
N LEU A 115 -21.37 -14.59 -12.58
CA LEU A 115 -21.33 -13.22 -12.09
C LEU A 115 -22.43 -13.04 -11.04
N VAL A 116 -22.06 -12.44 -9.91
CA VAL A 116 -22.98 -12.14 -8.81
C VAL A 116 -22.95 -10.65 -8.50
N VAL A 117 -24.13 -10.08 -8.29
CA VAL A 117 -24.27 -8.67 -7.91
C VAL A 117 -23.89 -8.49 -6.45
N LEU A 118 -23.13 -7.44 -6.17
CA LEU A 118 -22.81 -6.99 -4.82
C LEU A 118 -23.63 -5.72 -4.53
N ASP A 119 -24.29 -5.69 -3.39
CA ASP A 119 -24.99 -4.50 -2.90
C ASP A 119 -24.29 -3.93 -1.66
N PRO A 120 -23.19 -3.16 -1.83
CA PRO A 120 -22.46 -2.60 -0.70
C PRO A 120 -23.26 -1.52 0.05
N THR A 121 -24.31 -0.96 -0.56
CA THR A 121 -25.11 0.13 0.02
C THR A 121 -26.43 -0.33 0.64
N GLY A 122 -26.86 -1.56 0.38
CA GLY A 122 -28.12 -2.13 0.86
C GLY A 122 -29.36 -1.54 0.17
N ASN A 123 -29.20 -0.95 -1.01
CA ASN A 123 -30.25 -0.20 -1.70
C ASN A 123 -30.90 -0.97 -2.86
N LEU A 124 -30.46 -2.20 -3.15
CA LEU A 124 -31.07 -3.04 -4.17
C LEU A 124 -32.22 -3.86 -3.58
N SER A 125 -33.37 -3.85 -4.26
CA SER A 125 -34.41 -4.85 -3.96
C SER A 125 -34.00 -6.22 -4.50
N ALA A 126 -34.57 -7.29 -3.96
CA ALA A 126 -34.31 -8.66 -4.46
C ALA A 126 -34.56 -8.78 -5.97
N LYS A 127 -35.61 -8.12 -6.47
CA LYS A 127 -35.93 -8.07 -7.91
C LYS A 127 -34.83 -7.37 -8.71
N ASP A 128 -34.28 -6.27 -8.20
CA ASP A 128 -33.19 -5.56 -8.88
C ASP A 128 -31.92 -6.41 -8.91
N THR A 129 -31.59 -7.07 -7.80
CA THR A 129 -30.45 -7.98 -7.71
C THR A 129 -30.58 -9.13 -8.69
N GLU A 130 -31.74 -9.78 -8.76
CA GLU A 130 -32.02 -10.86 -9.71
C GLU A 130 -31.90 -10.37 -11.16
N GLN A 131 -32.49 -9.22 -11.48
CA GLN A 131 -32.46 -8.68 -12.84
C GLN A 131 -31.05 -8.25 -13.26
N LEU A 132 -30.30 -7.58 -12.40
CA LEU A 132 -28.90 -7.21 -12.65
C LEU A 132 -28.02 -8.44 -12.82
N THR A 133 -28.21 -9.48 -11.98
CA THR A 133 -27.46 -10.74 -12.07
C THR A 133 -27.73 -11.44 -13.40
N ALA A 134 -28.99 -11.50 -13.85
CA ALA A 134 -29.35 -12.08 -15.14
C ALA A 134 -28.73 -11.30 -16.31
N LEU A 135 -28.77 -9.96 -16.26
CA LEU A 135 -28.18 -9.11 -17.30
C LEU A 135 -26.65 -9.28 -17.36
N LEU A 136 -25.97 -9.29 -16.22
CA LEU A 136 -24.52 -9.53 -16.16
C LEU A 136 -24.15 -10.88 -16.80
N ASN A 137 -24.85 -11.96 -16.44
CA ASN A 137 -24.56 -13.29 -16.96
C ASN A 137 -25.00 -13.51 -18.41
N SER A 138 -25.84 -12.63 -18.96
CA SER A 138 -26.22 -12.65 -20.38
C SER A 138 -25.15 -12.04 -21.30
N ASP A 139 -24.23 -11.23 -20.74
CA ASP A 139 -23.07 -10.71 -21.46
C ASP A 139 -21.93 -11.72 -21.40
N GLU A 140 -21.85 -12.58 -22.43
CA GLU A 140 -20.86 -13.65 -22.51
C GLU A 140 -19.41 -13.11 -22.48
N ALA A 141 -19.16 -11.95 -23.10
CA ALA A 141 -17.83 -11.36 -23.13
C ALA A 141 -17.42 -10.81 -21.76
N LEU A 142 -18.34 -10.13 -21.06
CA LEU A 142 -18.10 -9.67 -19.69
C LEU A 142 -17.91 -10.84 -18.73
N LYS A 143 -18.69 -11.92 -18.89
CA LYS A 143 -18.54 -13.12 -18.07
C LYS A 143 -17.18 -13.79 -18.28
N ASP A 144 -16.79 -14.01 -19.54
CA ASP A 144 -15.51 -14.61 -19.90
C ASP A 144 -14.31 -13.80 -19.36
N VAL A 145 -14.31 -12.47 -19.57
CA VAL A 145 -13.20 -11.63 -19.09
C VAL A 145 -13.14 -11.56 -17.55
N SER A 146 -14.30 -11.64 -16.88
CA SER A 146 -14.35 -11.66 -15.42
C SER A 146 -13.76 -12.95 -14.86
N GLN A 147 -14.01 -14.09 -15.49
CA GLN A 147 -13.38 -15.37 -15.12
C GLN A 147 -11.87 -15.33 -15.36
N GLN A 148 -11.42 -14.82 -16.51
CA GLN A 148 -9.99 -14.60 -16.77
C GLN A 148 -9.34 -13.69 -15.71
N PHE A 149 -10.07 -12.69 -15.22
CA PHE A 149 -9.56 -11.80 -14.17
C PHE A 149 -9.37 -12.56 -12.86
N VAL A 150 -10.31 -13.43 -12.49
CA VAL A 150 -10.20 -14.26 -11.27
C VAL A 150 -8.95 -15.13 -11.34
N GLU A 151 -8.74 -15.82 -12.44
CA GLU A 151 -7.55 -16.67 -12.66
C GLU A 151 -6.26 -15.85 -12.56
N ALA A 152 -6.19 -14.72 -13.27
CA ALA A 152 -5.01 -13.84 -13.25
C ALA A 152 -4.74 -13.27 -11.84
N ALA A 153 -5.78 -12.90 -11.10
CA ALA A 153 -5.65 -12.36 -9.74
C ALA A 153 -5.16 -13.42 -8.75
N ILE A 154 -5.69 -14.65 -8.84
CA ILE A 154 -5.25 -15.78 -8.01
C ILE A 154 -3.77 -16.09 -8.29
N ASP A 155 -3.39 -16.17 -9.57
CA ASP A 155 -2.00 -16.44 -9.96
C ASP A 155 -1.05 -15.33 -9.47
N PHE A 156 -1.45 -14.07 -9.62
CA PHE A 156 -0.67 -12.92 -9.15
C PHE A 156 -0.48 -12.95 -7.62
N VAL A 157 -1.55 -13.18 -6.84
CA VAL A 157 -1.45 -13.26 -5.37
C VAL A 157 -0.53 -14.39 -4.94
N LYS A 158 -0.57 -15.55 -5.62
CA LYS A 158 0.30 -16.69 -5.33
C LYS A 158 1.77 -16.38 -5.61
N ILE A 159 2.09 -15.81 -6.78
CA ILE A 159 3.49 -15.50 -7.14
C ILE A 159 4.03 -14.34 -6.29
N ASP A 160 3.20 -13.36 -5.94
CA ASP A 160 3.58 -12.29 -5.03
C ASP A 160 3.98 -12.84 -3.66
N ALA A 161 3.15 -13.68 -3.05
CA ALA A 161 3.44 -14.29 -1.76
C ALA A 161 4.72 -15.16 -1.75
N LYS A 162 5.09 -15.70 -2.92
CA LYS A 162 6.27 -16.57 -3.11
C LYS A 162 7.57 -15.77 -3.32
N GLU A 163 7.50 -14.60 -3.95
CA GLU A 163 8.70 -13.94 -4.50
C GLU A 163 8.97 -12.54 -3.95
N VAL A 164 7.98 -11.66 -4.00
CA VAL A 164 8.17 -10.22 -3.79
C VAL A 164 7.48 -9.74 -2.51
N ASN A 165 6.36 -10.37 -2.14
CA ASN A 165 5.50 -9.98 -1.02
C ASN A 165 5.13 -8.49 -1.06
N SER A 166 4.87 -7.95 -2.26
CA SER A 166 4.51 -6.55 -2.50
C SER A 166 3.16 -6.19 -1.87
N LEU A 167 2.27 -7.17 -1.70
CA LEU A 167 0.97 -7.00 -1.05
C LEU A 167 1.07 -6.89 0.49
N ASN A 168 2.29 -6.93 1.05
CA ASN A 168 2.63 -6.81 2.47
C ASN A 168 2.02 -7.89 3.40
N ARG A 169 1.33 -8.89 2.83
CA ARG A 169 0.78 -10.06 3.51
C ARG A 169 0.66 -11.21 2.51
N GLN A 170 0.75 -12.43 3.04
CA GLN A 170 0.43 -13.64 2.28
C GLN A 170 -1.08 -13.86 2.31
N TYR A 171 -1.77 -13.32 1.30
CA TYR A 171 -3.20 -13.55 1.10
C TYR A 171 -3.47 -14.92 0.47
N PHE A 172 -4.59 -15.51 0.82
CA PHE A 172 -5.15 -16.70 0.18
C PHE A 172 -6.38 -16.28 -0.61
N LEU A 173 -6.19 -15.97 -1.89
CA LEU A 173 -7.29 -15.71 -2.82
C LEU A 173 -7.59 -17.01 -3.58
N THR A 174 -8.86 -17.43 -3.55
CA THR A 174 -9.35 -18.63 -4.23
C THR A 174 -10.65 -18.33 -4.96
N GLN A 175 -11.12 -19.26 -5.80
CA GLN A 175 -12.41 -19.12 -6.47
C GLN A 175 -13.55 -19.00 -5.46
N GLU A 176 -13.47 -19.70 -4.34
CA GLU A 176 -14.51 -19.78 -3.32
C GLU A 176 -14.68 -18.48 -2.53
N ASN A 177 -13.58 -17.78 -2.24
CA ASN A 177 -13.62 -16.52 -1.48
C ASN A 177 -13.57 -15.26 -2.35
N PHE A 178 -13.40 -15.40 -3.67
CA PHE A 178 -13.26 -14.27 -4.58
C PHE A 178 -14.42 -13.27 -4.48
N ALA A 179 -15.67 -13.75 -4.52
CA ALA A 179 -16.86 -12.90 -4.45
C ALA A 179 -16.96 -12.08 -3.16
N SER A 180 -16.51 -12.65 -2.03
CA SER A 180 -16.48 -11.95 -0.75
C SER A 180 -15.32 -10.98 -0.62
N THR A 181 -14.25 -11.14 -1.41
CA THR A 181 -13.02 -10.36 -1.29
C THR A 181 -12.95 -9.23 -2.32
N ILE A 182 -13.26 -9.50 -3.59
CA ILE A 182 -13.05 -8.57 -4.71
C ILE A 182 -14.38 -8.12 -5.32
N ASN A 183 -14.61 -6.81 -5.35
CA ASN A 183 -15.61 -6.16 -6.19
C ASN A 183 -14.93 -5.69 -7.48
N LEU A 184 -15.33 -6.27 -8.61
CA LEU A 184 -14.75 -6.02 -9.93
C LEU A 184 -15.10 -4.61 -10.46
N ALA A 185 -16.24 -4.05 -10.05
CA ALA A 185 -16.69 -2.73 -10.50
C ALA A 185 -15.80 -1.57 -10.04
N THR A 186 -14.99 -1.76 -8.97
CA THR A 186 -14.26 -0.68 -8.29
C THR A 186 -12.76 -0.68 -8.54
N LEU A 187 -12.27 -1.54 -9.43
CA LEU A 187 -10.83 -1.77 -9.62
C LEU A 187 -10.08 -0.60 -10.28
N ASN A 188 -10.76 0.33 -10.95
CA ASN A 188 -10.14 1.33 -11.84
C ASN A 188 -9.99 2.75 -11.26
N LEU A 189 -9.86 2.93 -9.94
CA LEU A 189 -9.90 4.26 -9.32
C LEU A 189 -8.53 4.93 -9.04
N ASP A 190 -7.43 4.57 -9.72
CA ASP A 190 -6.14 5.24 -9.46
C ASP A 190 -5.17 5.28 -10.66
N GLU A 191 -5.28 6.32 -11.50
CA GLU A 191 -4.43 6.50 -12.70
C GLU A 191 -3.09 7.23 -12.41
N ASN A 192 -2.86 7.72 -11.18
CA ASN A 192 -1.76 8.66 -10.87
C ASN A 192 -0.65 8.13 -9.95
N ALA A 193 -0.71 6.88 -9.50
CA ALA A 193 0.31 6.32 -8.61
C ALA A 193 1.53 5.78 -9.42
N LYS A 194 2.64 6.53 -9.44
CA LYS A 194 3.96 6.07 -9.93
C LYS A 194 4.64 5.09 -8.95
N GLY A 195 3.87 4.11 -8.50
CA GLY A 195 4.14 3.16 -7.44
C GLY A 195 2.79 2.76 -6.84
N SER A 196 2.31 1.58 -7.23
CA SER A 196 1.01 0.98 -6.90
C SER A 196 -0.19 1.35 -7.77
N LYS A 197 -0.24 0.76 -8.98
CA LYS A 197 -1.51 0.35 -9.61
C LYS A 197 -2.27 -0.70 -8.75
N GLU A 198 -1.67 -1.14 -7.64
CA GLU A 198 -2.25 -2.08 -6.67
C GLU A 198 -3.28 -1.43 -5.73
N GLY A 199 -3.52 -0.12 -5.78
CA GLY A 199 -4.32 0.62 -4.79
C GLY A 199 -5.67 -0.03 -4.43
N LYS A 200 -6.59 -0.24 -5.37
CA LYS A 200 -7.93 -0.78 -5.06
C LYS A 200 -7.96 -2.29 -4.89
N PHE A 201 -7.19 -3.02 -5.69
CA PHE A 201 -7.10 -4.47 -5.56
C PHE A 201 -6.48 -4.88 -4.21
N SER A 202 -5.30 -4.32 -3.88
CA SER A 202 -4.65 -4.57 -2.59
C SER A 202 -5.46 -4.03 -1.40
N GLN A 203 -6.18 -2.91 -1.54
CA GLN A 203 -7.11 -2.44 -0.49
C GLN A 203 -8.24 -3.44 -0.24
N GLN A 204 -8.78 -4.06 -1.28
CA GLN A 204 -9.82 -5.08 -1.14
C GLN A 204 -9.27 -6.36 -0.48
N LEU A 205 -8.07 -6.79 -0.87
CA LEU A 205 -7.37 -7.87 -0.16
C LEU A 205 -7.09 -7.52 1.31
N LEU A 206 -6.62 -6.31 1.59
CA LEU A 206 -6.33 -5.85 2.95
C LEU A 206 -7.58 -5.80 3.84
N SER A 207 -8.72 -5.41 3.28
CA SER A 207 -9.97 -5.24 4.04
C SER A 207 -10.81 -6.51 4.15
N LYS A 208 -10.78 -7.39 3.14
CA LYS A 208 -11.70 -8.53 3.00
C LYS A 208 -11.00 -9.85 2.68
N GLY A 209 -9.69 -9.83 2.44
CA GLY A 209 -8.93 -11.01 2.06
C GLY A 209 -8.65 -11.90 3.27
N GLU A 210 -8.60 -13.20 3.02
CA GLU A 210 -8.09 -14.18 3.96
C GLU A 210 -6.56 -14.22 3.88
N TRP A 211 -5.88 -14.36 5.02
CA TRP A 211 -4.42 -14.39 5.11
C TRP A 211 -3.97 -15.25 6.29
N ALA A 212 -2.75 -15.79 6.24
CA ALA A 212 -2.23 -16.64 7.31
C ALA A 212 -2.12 -15.85 8.63
N PRO A 213 -2.64 -16.34 9.77
CA PRO A 213 -2.47 -15.63 11.04
C PRO A 213 -0.97 -15.44 11.32
N LEU A 214 -0.60 -14.21 11.72
CA LEU A 214 0.74 -13.94 12.24
C LEU A 214 0.98 -14.94 13.38
N ILE A 215 1.86 -15.92 13.17
CA ILE A 215 2.36 -16.75 14.26
C ILE A 215 3.15 -15.80 15.15
N ARG A 216 2.50 -15.20 16.15
CA ARG A 216 3.19 -14.62 17.28
C ARG A 216 3.69 -15.81 18.08
N GLU A 217 4.95 -16.18 17.87
CA GLU A 217 5.65 -17.00 18.84
C GLU A 217 5.44 -16.34 20.20
N LYS A 218 4.80 -17.07 21.11
CA LYS A 218 4.72 -16.65 22.51
C LYS A 218 6.14 -16.72 23.05
N VAL A 219 6.76 -15.55 23.20
CA VAL A 219 7.96 -15.37 24.02
C VAL A 219 7.56 -15.51 25.49
#